data_AF-M7T4W5-F1
#
_entry.id   AF-M7T4W5-F1
#
_cell.length_a   1.000
_cell.length_b   1.000
_cell.length_c   1.000
_cell.angle_alpha   90.00
_cell.angle_beta   90.00
_cell.angle_gamma   90.00
#
_symmetry.space_group_name_H-M   'P 1'
#
loop_
_entity.id
_entity.type
_entity.pdbx_description
1 polymer ?
#
loop_
_entity_poly.entity_id
_entity_poly.type
_entity_poly.pdbx_seq_one_letter_code
_entity_poly.pdbx_strand_id
1 'polypeptide(L)'
;MRSLLAALHLYPTEAALDVKVEPWKLTLSYPNATSESVFTFVVGTFTKKPTVSGWEDVQGLKVTVSGNVDEDYELSFAGANGGDSSPIQDFEYWKFTYAMPSDLEDAPEIVLDFELV
;
A
#
# COMPACT_ATOMS: atom_id res chain seq x y z
N MET A 1 13.78 2.91 14.93
CA MET A 1 12.73 2.38 15.83
C MET A 1 12.01 1.29 15.05
N ARG A 2 12.14 0.00 15.40
CA ARG A 2 11.50 -1.11 14.65
C ARG A 2 10.27 -1.59 15.43
N SER A 3 9.11 -1.58 14.79
CA SER A 3 7.80 -1.79 15.42
C SER A 3 7.45 -3.28 15.54
N LEU A 4 6.68 -3.64 16.57
CA LEU A 4 6.05 -4.96 16.74
C LEU A 4 4.70 -5.06 15.99
N LEU A 5 4.14 -3.93 15.56
CA LEU A 5 2.89 -3.81 14.80
C LEU A 5 3.19 -3.22 13.42
N ALA A 6 2.52 -3.73 12.38
CA ALA A 6 2.61 -3.12 11.05
C ALA A 6 2.15 -1.65 11.09
N ALA A 7 3.05 -0.74 10.71
CA ALA A 7 2.68 0.64 10.39
C ALA A 7 2.42 0.69 8.89
N LEU A 8 1.16 0.89 8.51
CA LEU A 8 0.69 1.00 7.13
C LEU A 8 0.29 2.45 6.86
N HIS A 9 0.88 3.06 5.82
CA HIS A 9 0.56 4.41 5.40
C HIS A 9 0.23 4.42 3.91
N LEU A 10 -0.74 5.25 3.52
CA LEU A 10 -0.88 5.66 2.12
C LEU A 10 0.25 6.64 1.79
N TYR A 11 0.92 6.42 0.66
CA TYR A 11 1.78 7.40 0.00
C TYR A 11 0.97 8.04 -1.13
N PRO A 12 0.33 9.19 -0.90
CA PRO A 12 -0.61 9.77 -1.85
C PRO A 12 0.14 10.35 -3.06
N THR A 13 -0.32 10.00 -4.26
CA THR A 13 0.15 10.59 -5.53
C THR A 13 -0.83 11.62 -6.10
N GLU A 14 -2.07 11.63 -5.59
CA GLU A 14 -3.15 12.48 -6.06
C GLU A 14 -3.53 13.57 -5.05
N ALA A 15 -4.06 14.69 -5.57
CA ALA A 15 -4.43 15.86 -4.77
C ALA A 15 -5.77 15.72 -4.02
N ALA A 16 -6.62 14.78 -4.42
CA ALA A 16 -7.92 14.53 -3.84
C ALA A 16 -8.06 13.04 -3.48
N LEU A 17 -8.58 12.76 -2.30
CA LEU A 17 -8.82 11.41 -1.79
C LEU A 17 -10.15 11.39 -1.05
N ASP A 18 -11.07 10.56 -1.54
CA ASP A 18 -12.28 10.20 -0.83
C ASP A 18 -12.04 8.93 -0.01
N VAL A 19 -12.51 8.93 1.24
CA VAL A 19 -12.26 7.84 2.18
C VAL A 19 -13.56 7.42 2.84
N LYS A 20 -13.85 6.11 2.76
CA LYS A 20 -14.90 5.47 3.56
C LYS A 20 -14.27 4.52 4.55
N VAL A 21 -14.56 4.74 5.83
CA VAL A 21 -14.04 3.92 6.94
C VAL A 21 -15.17 3.07 7.49
N GLU A 22 -14.93 1.76 7.53
CA GLU A 22 -15.84 0.77 8.08
C GLU A 22 -15.06 -0.16 9.04
N PRO A 23 -15.74 -0.90 9.94
CA PRO A 23 -15.06 -1.86 10.78
C PRO A 23 -14.25 -2.84 9.94
N TRP A 24 -12.93 -2.90 10.20
CA TRP A 24 -12.00 -3.77 9.49
C TRP A 24 -11.89 -3.51 7.98
N LYS A 25 -12.32 -2.34 7.50
CA LYS A 25 -12.35 -2.05 6.07
C LYS A 25 -12.07 -0.58 5.78
N LEU A 26 -11.25 -0.33 4.76
CA LEU A 26 -10.95 1.00 4.26
C LEU A 26 -11.17 1.02 2.75
N THR A 27 -12.05 1.91 2.27
CA THR A 27 -12.21 2.18 0.84
C THR A 27 -11.64 3.57 0.55
N LEU A 28 -10.75 3.63 -0.43
CA LEU A 28 -10.04 4.82 -0.88
C LEU A 28 -10.34 5.05 -2.34
N SER A 29 -10.73 6.27 -2.72
CA SER A 29 -10.93 6.63 -4.12
C SER A 29 -10.26 7.96 -4.46
N TYR A 30 -9.72 8.05 -5.66
CA TYR A 30 -9.17 9.28 -6.21
C TYR A 30 -10.16 9.88 -7.22
N PRO A 31 -11.05 10.81 -6.81
CA PRO A 31 -12.20 11.22 -7.63
C PRO A 31 -11.84 12.00 -8.90
N ASN A 32 -10.61 12.52 -8.99
CA ASN A 32 -10.12 13.29 -10.14
C ASN A 32 -9.00 12.57 -10.92
N ALA A 33 -8.71 11.33 -10.56
CA ALA A 33 -7.63 10.53 -11.15
C ALA A 33 -8.08 9.76 -12.39
N THR A 34 -7.12 9.20 -13.11
CA THR A 34 -7.33 8.40 -14.32
C THR A 34 -6.65 7.04 -14.18
N SER A 35 -6.66 6.23 -15.25
CA SER A 35 -5.91 4.97 -15.31
C SER A 35 -4.39 5.12 -15.21
N GLU A 36 -3.84 6.35 -15.27
CA GLU A 36 -2.41 6.62 -15.05
C GLU A 36 -2.04 6.78 -13.57
N SER A 37 -3.04 6.88 -12.69
CA SER A 37 -2.84 7.04 -11.25
C SER A 37 -2.56 5.69 -10.57
N VAL A 38 -1.93 5.74 -9.39
CA VAL A 38 -1.55 4.54 -8.63
C VAL A 38 -1.87 4.70 -7.14
N PHE A 39 -2.25 3.60 -6.47
CA PHE A 39 -2.28 3.57 -5.01
C PHE A 39 -0.99 2.97 -4.48
N THR A 40 -0.20 3.76 -3.74
CA THR A 40 1.03 3.27 -3.09
C THR A 40 0.84 3.18 -1.59
N PHE A 41 1.10 2.02 -1.01
CA PHE A 41 1.14 1.81 0.43
C PHE A 41 2.56 1.56 0.89
N VAL A 42 2.96 2.19 2.00
CA VAL A 42 4.25 1.96 2.63
C VAL A 42 4.07 1.23 3.96
N VAL A 43 4.85 0.17 4.13
CA VAL A 43 4.85 -0.68 5.33
C VAL A 43 6.23 -0.65 5.96
N GLY A 44 6.28 -0.37 7.27
CA GLY A 44 7.54 -0.38 8.03
C GLY A 44 8.25 -1.73 8.01
N THR A 45 9.56 -1.73 8.29
CA THR A 45 10.35 -2.97 8.36
C THR A 45 10.12 -3.75 9.65
N PHE A 46 10.22 -5.08 9.57
CA PHE A 46 10.04 -5.98 10.71
C PHE A 46 11.35 -6.66 11.12
N THR A 47 11.63 -6.71 12.44
CA THR A 47 12.84 -7.36 12.96
C THR A 47 12.88 -8.85 12.66
N LYS A 48 11.73 -9.54 12.76
CA LYS A 48 11.64 -11.00 12.56
C LYS A 48 11.47 -11.42 11.08
N LYS A 49 11.07 -10.48 10.21
CA LYS A 49 10.86 -10.71 8.77
C LYS A 49 11.38 -9.49 7.99
N PRO A 50 12.71 -9.34 7.83
CA PRO A 50 13.30 -8.15 7.19
C PRO A 50 12.94 -8.03 5.71
N THR A 51 12.85 -9.17 5.02
CA THR A 51 12.42 -9.28 3.63
C THR A 51 10.96 -9.62 3.58
N VAL A 52 10.16 -8.74 2.98
CA VAL A 52 8.74 -8.95 2.72
C VAL A 52 8.61 -9.35 1.25
N SER A 53 7.96 -10.49 0.96
CA SER A 53 7.63 -10.90 -0.41
C SER A 53 6.22 -10.49 -0.84
N GLY A 54 5.36 -10.14 0.12
CA GLY A 54 3.97 -9.80 -0.10
C GLY A 54 3.23 -9.53 1.20
N TRP A 55 1.91 -9.33 1.12
CA TRP A 55 1.07 -9.05 2.29
C TRP A 55 1.10 -10.14 3.35
N GLU A 56 1.33 -11.39 2.96
CA GLU A 56 1.46 -12.54 3.86
C GLU A 56 2.63 -12.43 4.84
N ASP A 57 3.63 -11.59 4.52
CA ASP A 57 4.81 -11.35 5.36
C ASP A 57 4.63 -10.16 6.31
N VAL A 58 3.54 -9.41 6.19
CA VAL A 58 3.22 -8.26 7.06
C VAL A 58 2.77 -8.77 8.44
N GLN A 59 3.45 -8.34 9.49
CA GLN A 59 3.23 -8.88 10.83
C GLN A 59 2.04 -8.21 11.54
N GLY A 60 1.16 -9.05 12.12
CA GLY A 60 0.03 -8.61 12.94
C GLY A 60 -1.19 -8.14 12.15
N LEU A 61 -1.14 -8.21 10.82
CA LEU A 61 -2.22 -7.77 9.94
C LEU A 61 -2.24 -8.62 8.67
N LYS A 62 -3.37 -9.25 8.40
CA LYS A 62 -3.70 -9.78 7.07
C LYS A 62 -4.49 -8.72 6.32
N VAL A 63 -4.10 -8.48 5.08
CA VAL A 63 -4.74 -7.49 4.19
C VAL A 63 -5.23 -8.22 2.95
N THR A 64 -6.51 -8.02 2.62
CA THR A 64 -7.07 -8.43 1.33
C THR A 64 -7.39 -7.17 0.55
N VAL A 65 -6.96 -7.13 -0.71
CA VAL A 65 -7.16 -5.99 -1.59
C VAL A 65 -8.19 -6.33 -2.65
N SER A 66 -9.07 -5.37 -2.94
CA SER A 66 -10.05 -5.43 -4.03
C SER A 66 -10.34 -4.00 -4.52
N GLY A 67 -11.29 -3.84 -5.43
CA GLY A 67 -11.68 -2.55 -6.01
C GLY A 67 -11.66 -2.62 -7.54
N ASN A 68 -11.35 -1.51 -8.18
CA ASN A 68 -11.17 -1.43 -9.64
C ASN A 68 -9.69 -1.22 -10.04
N VAL A 69 -8.77 -1.56 -9.13
CA VAL A 69 -7.33 -1.61 -9.36
C VAL A 69 -6.91 -2.98 -9.93
N ASP A 70 -5.73 -3.06 -10.54
CA ASP A 70 -5.09 -4.35 -10.77
C ASP A 70 -4.69 -4.94 -9.41
N GLU A 71 -5.15 -6.15 -9.07
CA GLU A 71 -4.84 -6.79 -7.78
C GLU A 71 -3.37 -7.22 -7.67
N ASP A 72 -2.68 -7.38 -8.81
CA ASP A 72 -1.23 -7.53 -8.86
C ASP A 72 -0.56 -6.18 -8.56
N TYR A 73 0.45 -6.20 -7.70
CA TYR A 73 1.17 -5.00 -7.27
C TYR A 73 2.66 -5.10 -7.53
N GLU A 74 3.29 -3.93 -7.73
CA GLU A 74 4.73 -3.82 -7.67
C GLU A 74 5.18 -3.71 -6.20
N LEU A 75 6.10 -4.58 -5.80
CA LEU A 75 6.73 -4.57 -4.48
C LEU A 75 8.17 -4.08 -4.59
N SER A 76 8.53 -3.05 -3.81
CA SER A 76 9.91 -2.56 -3.77
C SER A 76 10.36 -2.18 -2.35
N PHE A 77 11.65 -2.34 -2.08
CA PHE A 77 12.25 -1.95 -0.81
C PHE A 77 12.93 -0.58 -0.93
N ALA A 78 12.61 0.32 0.00
CA ALA A 78 13.27 1.60 0.18
C ALA A 78 14.33 1.51 1.28
N GLY A 79 15.49 0.94 0.97
CA GLY A 79 16.57 0.71 1.92
C GLY A 79 17.69 1.75 1.83
N ALA A 80 18.32 2.07 2.96
CA ALA A 80 19.47 2.99 2.98
C ALA A 80 20.71 2.36 2.33
N ASN A 81 20.77 1.02 2.25
CA ASN A 81 21.92 0.26 1.76
C ASN A 81 21.55 -0.67 0.59
N GLY A 82 20.47 -0.37 -0.14
CA GLY A 82 20.01 -1.16 -1.30
C GLY A 82 18.49 -1.19 -1.44
N GLY A 83 18.01 -1.92 -2.45
CA GLY A 83 16.60 -1.95 -2.85
C GLY A 83 16.32 -1.06 -4.07
N ASP A 84 15.11 -1.18 -4.61
CA ASP A 84 14.70 -0.52 -5.86
C ASP A 84 14.01 0.84 -5.61
N SER A 85 14.04 1.33 -4.37
CA SER A 85 13.52 2.63 -3.96
C SER A 85 14.43 3.29 -2.93
N SER A 86 14.20 4.56 -2.63
CA SER A 86 15.00 5.33 -1.67
C SER A 86 14.23 5.64 -0.38
N PRO A 87 14.88 5.61 0.79
CA PRO A 87 14.30 6.03 2.06
C PRO A 87 13.74 7.45 2.01
N ILE A 88 12.74 7.72 2.84
CA ILE A 88 12.20 9.07 3.07
C ILE A 88 12.48 9.42 4.52
N GLN A 89 13.13 10.58 4.75
CA GLN A 89 13.51 11.03 6.09
C GLN A 89 14.23 9.92 6.90
N ASP A 90 15.13 9.18 6.25
CA ASP A 90 15.89 8.06 6.82
C ASP A 90 15.05 6.85 7.30
N PHE A 91 13.75 6.79 6.94
CA PHE A 91 12.91 5.64 7.21
C PHE A 91 13.01 4.62 6.07
N GLU A 92 13.35 3.37 6.42
CA GLU A 92 13.29 2.22 5.51
C GLU A 92 11.91 1.57 5.56
N TYR A 93 11.35 1.24 4.39
CA TYR A 93 10.00 0.69 4.25
C TYR A 93 9.85 -0.16 2.98
N TRP A 94 8.79 -0.94 2.93
CA TRP A 94 8.35 -1.68 1.75
C TRP A 94 7.20 -0.92 1.08
N LYS A 95 7.24 -0.80 -0.25
CA LYS A 95 6.19 -0.16 -1.06
C LYS A 95 5.37 -1.22 -1.78
N PHE A 96 4.06 -1.14 -1.65
CA PHE A 96 3.08 -1.89 -2.44
C PHE A 96 2.38 -0.91 -3.36
N THR A 97 2.63 -0.99 -4.67
CA THR A 97 2.06 -0.07 -5.66
C THR A 97 1.05 -0.81 -6.53
N TYR A 98 -0.20 -0.37 -6.47
CA TYR A 98 -1.30 -0.86 -7.29
C TYR A 98 -1.56 0.11 -8.44
N ALA A 99 -1.52 -0.41 -9.66
CA ALA A 99 -1.88 0.31 -10.87
C ALA A 99 -3.37 0.13 -11.19
N MET A 100 -3.87 0.96 -12.11
CA MET A 100 -5.21 0.78 -12.65
C MET A 100 -5.15 -0.02 -13.94
N PRO A 101 -6.20 -0.80 -14.26
CA PRO A 101 -6.40 -1.34 -15.59
C PRO A 101 -6.41 -0.20 -16.62
N SER A 102 -5.77 -0.41 -17.78
CA SER A 102 -5.63 0.62 -18.80
C SER A 102 -6.96 1.14 -19.37
N ASP A 103 -8.03 0.34 -19.26
CA ASP A 103 -9.38 0.60 -19.74
C ASP A 103 -10.33 1.10 -18.63
N LEU A 104 -9.81 1.48 -17.46
CA LEU A 104 -10.62 2.04 -16.38
C LEU A 104 -11.28 3.37 -16.79
N GLU A 105 -12.61 3.40 -16.77
CA GLU A 105 -13.41 4.61 -17.05
C GLU A 105 -13.91 5.32 -15.77
N ASP A 106 -14.09 4.56 -14.69
CA ASP A 106 -14.54 5.08 -13.39
C ASP A 106 -13.39 5.66 -12.56
N ALA A 107 -13.73 6.40 -11.50
CA ALA A 107 -12.71 6.89 -10.57
C ALA A 107 -11.95 5.71 -9.93
N PRO A 108 -10.60 5.76 -9.87
CA PRO A 108 -9.81 4.77 -9.16
C PRO A 108 -10.30 4.55 -7.74
N GLU A 109 -10.49 3.29 -7.35
CA GLU A 109 -10.93 2.85 -6.05
C GLU A 109 -10.18 1.59 -5.63
N ILE A 110 -9.56 1.65 -4.45
CA ILE A 110 -8.99 0.49 -3.77
C ILE A 110 -9.67 0.25 -2.43
N VAL A 111 -9.89 -1.01 -2.15
CA VAL A 111 -10.54 -1.49 -0.93
C VAL A 111 -9.57 -2.40 -0.19
N LEU A 112 -9.34 -2.10 1.08
CA LEU A 112 -8.52 -2.89 2.00
C LEU A 112 -9.42 -3.49 3.08
N ASP A 113 -9.53 -4.81 3.09
CA ASP A 113 -10.14 -5.57 4.19
C ASP A 113 -9.03 -6.11 5.11
N PHE A 114 -9.23 -5.95 6.42
CA PHE A 114 -8.23 -6.19 7.45
C PHE A 114 -8.64 -7.31 8.40
N GLU A 115 -7.70 -8.17 8.76
CA GLU A 115 -7.85 -9.14 9.85
C GLU A 115 -6.62 -9.10 10.76
N LEU A 116 -6.82 -9.09 12.08
CA LEU A 116 -5.70 -9.25 13.03
C LEU A 116 -5.26 -10.72 13.06
N VAL A 117 -3.94 -10.93 13.03
CA VAL A 117 -3.30 -12.25 13.02
C VAL A 117 -2.18 -12.38 14.04
#